data_AF-A0A2V2U1B6-F1
#
_entry.id   AF-A0A2V2U1B6-F1
#
_cell.length_a   1.000
_cell.length_b   1.000
_cell.length_c   1.000
_cell.angle_alpha   90.00
_cell.angle_beta   90.00
_cell.angle_gamma   90.00
#
_symmetry.space_group_name_H-M   'P 1'
#
loop_
_entity.id
_entity.type
_entity.pdbx_description
1 polymer ?
#
loop_
_entity_poly.entity_id
_entity_poly.type
_entity_poly.pdbx_seq_one_letter_code
_entity_poly.pdbx_strand_id
1 'polypeptide(L)'
;MSSLGDDLFASRKKPLPYLIAEIKKHQEKASKFISKTESNKQTSINNSKDLPNNATIRREYIDCGKLDCQWVHGPYYYAYWKDEDGKLHKKYIGKYLPASIKNE
;
A
#
# COMPACT_ATOMS: atom_id res chain seq x y z
N MET A 1 -14.58 34.77 12.53
CA MET A 1 -13.21 34.27 12.38
C MET A 1 -12.76 33.79 13.75
N SER A 2 -13.03 32.53 14.09
CA SER A 2 -12.58 31.93 15.35
C SER A 2 -11.08 31.69 15.30
N SER A 3 -10.37 32.26 16.26
CA SER A 3 -8.92 32.32 16.35
C SER A 3 -8.35 30.94 16.63
N LEU A 4 -7.28 30.56 15.91
CA LEU A 4 -6.42 29.39 16.19
C LEU A 4 -5.94 29.30 17.66
N GLY A 5 -6.10 30.37 18.44
CA GLY A 5 -5.76 30.43 19.87
C GLY A 5 -6.75 29.74 20.81
N ASP A 6 -8.05 29.66 20.49
CA ASP A 6 -9.06 29.09 21.41
C ASP A 6 -8.95 27.55 21.51
N ASP A 7 -8.60 26.90 20.40
CA ASP A 7 -8.42 25.45 20.33
C ASP A 7 -7.18 24.96 21.12
N LEU A 8 -6.14 25.79 21.21
CA LEU A 8 -4.92 25.48 21.98
C LEU A 8 -5.16 25.53 23.50
N PHE A 9 -6.04 26.40 23.99
CA PHE A 9 -6.37 26.49 25.40
C PHE A 9 -7.33 25.39 25.88
N ALA A 10 -8.23 24.89 25.03
CA ALA A 10 -9.12 23.78 25.35
C ALA A 10 -8.36 22.45 25.57
N SER A 11 -7.23 22.25 24.88
CA SER A 11 -6.40 21.05 25.00
C SER A 11 -5.65 20.95 26.33
N ARG A 12 -5.31 22.07 26.99
CA ARG A 12 -4.58 22.11 28.27
C ARG A 12 -5.38 21.67 29.50
N LYS A 13 -6.70 21.45 29.38
CA LYS A 13 -7.58 21.06 30.50
C LYS A 13 -7.96 19.58 30.53
N LYS A 14 -7.49 18.77 29.58
CA LYS A 14 -7.86 17.36 29.54
C LYS A 14 -7.10 16.58 30.63
N PRO A 15 -7.78 15.75 31.43
CA PRO A 15 -7.13 15.02 32.52
C PRO A 15 -6.16 13.97 31.95
N LEU A 16 -5.06 13.70 32.65
CA LEU A 16 -4.01 12.78 32.21
C LEU A 16 -4.52 11.41 31.70
N PRO A 17 -5.51 10.75 32.33
CA PRO A 17 -6.07 9.49 31.83
C PRO A 17 -6.68 9.60 30.43
N TYR A 18 -7.31 10.74 30.11
CA TYR A 18 -7.87 10.98 28.79
C TYR A 18 -6.77 11.08 27.72
N LEU A 19 -5.70 11.83 28.01
CA LEU A 19 -4.57 11.96 27.10
C LEU A 19 -3.88 10.62 26.84
N ILE A 20 -3.73 9.79 27.88
CA ILE A 20 -3.19 8.43 27.75
C ILE A 20 -4.08 7.57 26.84
N ALA A 21 -5.41 7.63 27.00
CA ALA A 21 -6.34 6.88 26.15
C ALA A 21 -6.29 7.35 24.68
N GLU A 22 -6.17 8.66 24.45
CA GLU A 22 -6.03 9.24 23.12
C GLU A 22 -4.73 8.79 22.45
N ILE A 23 -3.59 8.83 23.17
CA ILE A 23 -2.30 8.31 22.68
C ILE A 23 -2.41 6.82 22.32
N LYS A 24 -2.98 5.98 23.19
CA LYS A 24 -3.16 4.54 22.91
C LYS A 24 -3.97 4.32 21.64
N LYS A 25 -5.08 5.04 21.47
CA LYS A 25 -5.91 4.98 20.25
C LYS A 25 -5.11 5.35 19.00
N HIS A 26 -4.25 6.37 19.07
CA HIS A 26 -3.38 6.74 17.96
C HIS A 26 -2.30 5.69 17.68
N GLN A 27 -1.69 5.11 18.72
CA GLN A 27 -0.73 4.02 18.59
C GLN A 27 -1.35 2.79 17.92
N GLU A 28 -2.56 2.41 18.32
CA GLU A 28 -3.30 1.30 17.70
C GLU A 28 -3.64 1.56 16.22
N LYS A 29 -3.99 2.79 15.87
CA LYS A 29 -4.21 3.17 14.47
C LYS A 29 -2.91 3.08 13.67
N ALA A 30 -1.81 3.59 14.23
CA ALA A 30 -0.50 3.51 13.59
C ALA A 30 -0.04 2.07 13.41
N SER A 31 -0.20 1.22 14.42
CA SER A 31 0.18 -0.20 14.34
C SER A 31 -0.64 -0.95 13.28
N LYS A 32 -1.94 -0.68 13.16
CA LYS A 32 -2.79 -1.20 12.07
C LYS A 32 -2.32 -0.76 10.68
N PHE A 33 -1.88 0.49 10.54
CA PHE A 33 -1.37 0.99 9.27
C PHE A 33 -0.04 0.32 8.89
N ILE A 34 0.86 0.16 9.87
CA ILE A 34 2.15 -0.51 9.70
C ILE A 34 1.92 -1.99 9.33
N SER A 35 1.07 -2.70 10.08
CA SER A 35 0.79 -4.12 9.81
C SER A 35 0.17 -4.33 8.43
N LYS A 36 -0.74 -3.43 8.00
CA LYS A 36 -1.30 -3.47 6.65
C LYS A 36 -0.24 -3.23 5.57
N THR A 37 0.68 -2.31 5.82
CA THR A 37 1.80 -2.02 4.91
C THR A 37 2.72 -3.24 4.77
N GLU A 38 3.12 -3.86 5.88
CA GLU A 38 3.97 -5.05 5.88
C GLU A 38 3.28 -6.25 5.24
N SER A 39 1.99 -6.47 5.54
CA SER A 39 1.19 -7.50 4.88
C SER A 39 1.16 -7.32 3.36
N ASN A 40 0.95 -6.10 2.87
CA ASN A 40 0.95 -5.82 1.42
C ASN A 40 2.33 -6.04 0.79
N LYS A 41 3.43 -5.71 1.48
CA LYS A 41 4.80 -6.02 1.03
C LYS A 41 5.01 -7.53 0.94
N GLN A 42 4.62 -8.26 1.97
CA GLN A 42 4.75 -9.72 2.01
C GLN A 42 3.94 -10.41 0.90
N THR A 43 2.72 -9.93 0.63
CA THR A 43 1.93 -10.40 -0.52
C THR A 43 2.68 -10.15 -1.83
N SER A 44 3.31 -8.99 -1.98
CA SER A 44 4.08 -8.67 -3.19
C SER A 44 5.27 -9.60 -3.38
N ILE A 45 6.00 -9.90 -2.29
CA ILE A 45 7.08 -10.89 -2.28
C ILE A 45 6.56 -12.28 -2.66
N ASN A 46 5.45 -12.71 -2.07
CA ASN A 46 4.89 -14.04 -2.35
C ASN A 46 4.45 -14.16 -3.81
N ASN A 47 3.78 -13.14 -4.36
CA ASN A 47 3.32 -13.15 -5.75
C ASN A 47 4.46 -13.21 -6.76
N SER A 48 5.66 -12.71 -6.38
CA SER A 48 6.82 -12.70 -7.25
C SER A 48 7.75 -13.92 -7.13
N LYS A 49 7.55 -14.81 -6.15
CA LYS A 49 8.47 -15.93 -5.89
C LYS A 49 8.63 -16.86 -7.09
N ASP A 50 7.54 -17.12 -7.80
CA ASP A 50 7.50 -18.10 -8.89
C ASP A 50 7.53 -17.44 -10.28
N LEU A 51 8.16 -16.26 -10.38
CA LEU A 51 8.32 -15.60 -11.67
C LEU A 51 9.49 -16.23 -12.44
N PRO A 52 9.32 -16.48 -13.75
CA PRO A 52 10.43 -17.00 -14.55
C PRO A 52 11.48 -15.90 -14.79
N ASN A 53 12.72 -16.32 -15.05
CA ASN A 53 13.85 -15.42 -15.23
C ASN A 53 13.70 -14.46 -16.43
N ASN A 54 12.91 -14.85 -17.44
CA ASN A 54 12.63 -14.02 -18.61
C ASN A 54 11.45 -13.05 -18.39
N ALA A 55 10.92 -12.94 -17.17
CA ALA A 55 9.84 -12.03 -16.87
C ALA A 55 10.30 -10.57 -16.86
N THR A 56 9.61 -9.74 -17.63
CA THR A 56 9.74 -8.29 -17.59
C THR A 56 8.75 -7.70 -16.60
N ILE A 57 9.23 -6.84 -15.71
CA ILE A 57 8.37 -6.13 -14.75
C ILE A 57 7.94 -4.78 -15.31
N ARG A 58 6.66 -4.44 -15.14
CA ARG A 58 6.09 -3.16 -15.55
C ARG A 58 5.27 -2.54 -14.43
N ARG A 59 5.32 -1.20 -14.35
CA ARG A 59 4.41 -0.40 -13.52
C ARG A 59 3.21 0.01 -14.35
N GLU A 60 2.03 -0.31 -13.86
CA GLU A 60 0.77 0.00 -14.53
C GLU A 60 -0.21 0.68 -13.59
N TYR A 61 -0.97 1.57 -14.20
CA TYR A 61 -2.15 2.18 -13.62
C TYR A 61 -3.37 1.46 -14.21
N ILE A 62 -4.36 1.13 -13.38
CA ILE A 62 -5.52 0.33 -13.78
C ILE A 62 -6.83 1.06 -13.48
N ASP A 63 -7.79 0.94 -14.39
CA ASP A 63 -9.18 1.28 -14.12
C ASP A 63 -9.83 0.11 -13.39
N CYS A 64 -10.42 0.36 -12.22
CA CYS A 64 -10.93 -0.72 -11.38
C CYS A 64 -12.21 -1.38 -11.91
N GLY A 65 -12.81 -0.83 -12.97
CA GLY A 65 -14.02 -1.34 -13.61
C GLY A 65 -15.30 -1.23 -12.77
N LYS A 66 -15.24 -0.65 -11.56
CA LYS A 66 -16.44 -0.39 -10.76
C LYS A 66 -17.17 0.83 -11.30
N LEU A 67 -18.50 0.76 -11.37
CA LEU A 67 -19.34 1.82 -11.94
C LEU A 67 -19.11 3.19 -11.29
N ASP A 68 -18.90 3.21 -9.96
CA ASP A 68 -18.72 4.44 -9.18
C ASP A 68 -17.24 4.84 -8.97
N CYS A 69 -16.32 4.21 -9.71
CA CYS A 69 -14.87 4.40 -9.59
C CYS A 69 -14.37 5.16 -10.81
N GLN A 70 -14.26 6.48 -10.69
CA GLN A 70 -13.74 7.35 -11.74
C GLN A 70 -12.21 7.54 -11.68
N TRP A 71 -11.55 6.85 -10.76
CA TRP A 71 -10.12 7.05 -10.46
C TRP A 71 -9.28 5.93 -11.02
N VAL A 72 -8.16 6.30 -11.61
CA VAL A 72 -7.14 5.35 -12.01
C VAL A 72 -6.37 4.91 -10.75
N HIS A 73 -6.28 3.60 -10.54
CA HIS A 73 -5.59 3.02 -9.39
C HIS A 73 -4.16 2.61 -9.72
N GLY A 74 -3.29 2.70 -8.72
CA GLY A 74 -1.90 2.29 -8.85
C GLY A 74 -0.93 3.37 -8.37
N PRO A 75 0.35 3.32 -8.80
CA PRO A 75 0.89 2.31 -9.71
C PRO A 75 0.99 0.92 -9.04
N TYR A 76 0.72 -0.12 -9.81
CA TYR A 76 0.91 -1.51 -9.44
C TYR A 76 2.00 -2.16 -10.30
N TYR A 77 2.68 -3.17 -9.76
CA TYR A 77 3.65 -3.96 -10.48
C TYR A 77 3.00 -5.21 -11.08
N TYR A 78 3.28 -5.46 -12.36
CA TYR A 78 2.92 -6.66 -13.09
C TYR A 78 4.16 -7.28 -13.72
N ALA A 79 4.20 -8.61 -13.78
CA ALA A 79 5.19 -9.36 -14.52
C ALA A 79 4.60 -9.86 -15.84
N TYR A 80 5.40 -9.84 -16.90
CA TYR A 80 5.06 -10.35 -18.21
C TYR A 80 6.16 -11.27 -18.72
N TRP A 81 5.78 -12.42 -19.26
CA TRP A 81 6.73 -13.32 -19.90
C TRP A 81 6.04 -14.11 -21.01
N LYS A 82 6.83 -14.63 -21.95
CA LYS A 82 6.35 -15.65 -22.88
C LYS A 82 6.79 -17.03 -22.39
N ASP A 83 5.91 -18.00 -22.51
CA ASP A 83 6.28 -19.41 -22.36
C ASP A 83 7.02 -19.92 -23.61
N GLU A 84 7.42 -21.18 -23.57
CA GLU A 84 8.14 -21.85 -24.67
C GLU A 84 7.31 -21.91 -25.96
N ASP A 85 5.97 -21.95 -25.83
CA ASP A 85 5.01 -21.91 -26.94
C ASP A 85 4.76 -20.48 -27.47
N GLY A 86 5.38 -19.46 -26.86
CA GLY A 86 5.28 -18.05 -27.27
C GLY A 86 4.04 -17.31 -26.75
N LYS A 87 3.22 -17.92 -25.89
CA LYS A 87 2.03 -17.31 -25.29
C LYS A 87 2.43 -16.32 -24.21
N LEU A 88 1.87 -15.11 -24.28
CA LEU A 88 2.13 -14.05 -23.31
C LEU A 88 1.32 -14.28 -22.02
N HIS A 89 2.03 -14.35 -20.91
CA HIS A 89 1.48 -14.40 -19.56
C HIS A 89 1.61 -13.05 -18.87
N LYS A 90 0.67 -12.78 -17.96
CA LYS A 90 0.65 -11.59 -17.11
C LYS A 90 0.36 -12.02 -15.66
N LYS A 91 1.14 -11.54 -14.70
CA LYS A 91 0.90 -11.79 -13.26
C LYS A 91 0.96 -10.51 -12.46
N TYR A 92 -0.01 -10.33 -11.56
CA TYR A 92 -0.01 -9.22 -10.61
C TYR A 92 0.99 -9.50 -9.48
N ILE A 93 1.88 -8.54 -9.22
CA ILE A 93 2.82 -8.61 -8.11
C ILE A 93 2.21 -7.90 -6.90
N GLY A 94 1.92 -6.61 -7.03
CA GLY A 94 1.47 -5.81 -5.90
C GLY A 94 1.83 -4.33 -6.01
N LYS A 95 1.69 -3.62 -4.89
CA LYS A 95 2.08 -2.20 -4.77
C LYS A 95 3.59 -2.01 -4.57
N TYR A 96 4.26 -3.04 -4.07
CA TYR A 96 5.69 -2.98 -3.75
C TYR A 96 6.45 -3.92 -4.67
N LEU A 97 7.60 -3.47 -5.17
CA LEU A 97 8.51 -4.36 -5.89
C LEU A 97 9.51 -4.95 -4.90
N PRO A 98 9.60 -6.28 -4.77
CA PRO A 98 10.60 -6.94 -3.95
C PRO A 98 12.01 -6.64 -4.44
N ALA A 99 12.94 -6.36 -3.52
CA ALA A 99 14.34 -6.07 -3.85
C ALA A 99 15.07 -7.23 -4.54
N SER A 100 14.54 -8.46 -4.41
CA SER A 100 15.06 -9.64 -5.10
C SER A 100 14.84 -9.62 -6.62
N ILE A 101 13.96 -8.76 -7.13
CA ILE A 101 13.70 -8.62 -8.55
C ILE A 101 14.48 -7.42 -9.07
N LYS A 102 15.47 -7.67 -9.93
CA LYS A 102 16.21 -6.61 -10.60
C LYS A 102 15.37 -6.08 -11.76
N ASN A 103 15.17 -4.76 -11.81
CA ASN A 103 14.71 -4.10 -13.02
C ASN A 103 15.96 -3.75 -13.83
N GLU A 104 16.17 -4.44 -14.96
CA GLU A 104 17.11 -4.00 -16.00
C GLU A 104 16.36 -3.22 -17.08
#